data_AF-A0A847ACM0-F1
#
_entry.id   AF-A0A847ACM0-F1
#
_cell.length_a   1.000
_cell.length_b   1.000
_cell.length_c   1.000
_cell.angle_alpha   90.00
_cell.angle_beta   90.00
_cell.angle_gamma   90.00
#
_symmetry.space_group_name_H-M   'P 1'
#
loop_
_entity.id
_entity.type
_entity.pdbx_description
1 polymer ?
#
loop_
_entity_poly.entity_id
_entity_poly.type
_entity_poly.pdbx_seq_one_letter_code
_entity_poly.pdbx_strand_id
1 'polypeptide(L)' 'LVKSNRKAEGGELLRGGVLKLWEERDLPICAACTELPLAYDASGLPQDRTVSSLKALCDACLKLLHS' A
#
# COMPACT_ATOMS: atom_id res chain seq x y z
N LEU A 1 -9.90 2.18 -9.03
CA LEU A 1 -8.95 2.47 -10.14
C LEU A 1 -8.05 1.27 -10.45
N VAL A 2 -7.35 0.72 -9.45
CA VAL A 2 -6.57 -0.52 -9.60
C VAL A 2 -7.39 -1.70 -10.14
N LYS A 3 -8.61 -1.92 -9.62
CA LYS A 3 -9.55 -2.96 -10.13
C LYS A 3 -9.91 -2.83 -11.61
N SER A 4 -9.77 -1.64 -12.19
CA SER A 4 -10.04 -1.36 -13.60
C SER A 4 -8.75 -1.33 -14.44
N ASN A 5 -7.67 -1.93 -13.95
CA ASN A 5 -6.33 -1.94 -14.57
C ASN A 5 -5.68 -0.53 -14.71
N ARG A 6 -6.23 0.49 -14.06
CA ARG A 6 -5.69 1.86 -14.07
C ARG A 6 -4.79 2.10 -12.87
N LYS A 7 -3.66 1.39 -12.83
CA LYS A 7 -2.73 1.40 -11.68
C LYS A 7 -2.05 2.75 -11.50
N ALA A 8 -1.56 3.37 -12.58
CA ALA A 8 -0.90 4.68 -12.52
C ALA A 8 -1.83 5.77 -11.96
N GLU A 9 -3.05 5.89 -12.50
CA GLU A 9 -4.08 6.82 -11.98
C GLU A 9 -4.44 6.50 -10.51
N GLY A 10 -4.50 5.21 -10.17
CA GLY A 10 -4.71 4.78 -8.79
C GLY A 10 -3.58 5.22 -7.86
N GLY A 11 -2.33 5.15 -8.32
CA GLY A 11 -1.15 5.61 -7.59
C GLY A 11 -1.13 7.11 -7.40
N GLU A 12 -1.43 7.90 -8.43
CA GLU A 12 -1.51 9.37 -8.31
C GLU A 12 -2.60 9.81 -7.33
N LEU A 13 -3.79 9.21 -7.42
CA LEU A 13 -4.89 9.53 -6.50
C LEU A 13 -4.54 9.16 -5.05
N LEU A 14 -3.96 7.98 -4.85
CA LEU A 14 -3.51 7.54 -3.55
C LEU A 14 -2.41 8.45 -2.99
N ARG A 15 -1.42 8.83 -3.81
CA ARG A 15 -0.35 9.76 -3.43
C ARG A 15 -0.90 11.06 -2.87
N GLY A 16 -1.88 11.65 -3.56
CA GLY A 16 -2.53 12.88 -3.09
C GLY A 16 -3.21 12.72 -1.73
N GLY A 17 -3.80 11.55 -1.46
CA GLY A 17 -4.36 11.22 -0.14
C GLY A 17 -3.30 11.04 0.94
N VAL A 18 -2.23 10.31 0.64
CA VAL A 18 -1.14 10.04 1.60
C VAL A 18 -0.41 11.32 2.01
N LEU A 19 -0.09 12.20 1.06
CA LEU A 19 0.61 13.45 1.38
C LEU A 19 -0.21 14.32 2.34
N LYS A 20 -1.53 14.41 2.15
CA LYS A 20 -2.43 15.10 3.08
C LYS A 20 -2.49 14.44 4.45
N LEU A 21 -2.50 13.11 4.51
CA LEU A 21 -2.45 12.39 5.79
C LEU A 21 -1.14 12.66 6.54
N TRP A 22 -0.01 12.80 5.83
CA TRP A 22 1.27 13.15 6.43
C TRP A 22 1.37 14.61 6.89
N GLU A 23 0.65 15.53 6.24
CA GLU A 23 0.47 16.90 6.75
C GLU A 23 -0.25 16.90 8.11
N GLU A 24 -1.27 16.03 8.28
CA GLU A 24 -1.97 15.88 9.55
C GLU A 24 -1.12 15.16 10.62
N ARG A 25 -0.52 14.01 10.26
CA ARG A 25 0.40 13.24 11.11
C ARG A 25 1.39 12.41 10.29
N ASP A 26 2.68 12.55 10.60
CA ASP A 26 3.74 11.78 9.94
C ASP A 26 3.84 10.34 10.48
N LEU A 27 2.98 9.44 9.97
CA LEU A 27 2.92 8.03 10.34
C LEU A 27 2.94 7.11 9.10
N PRO A 28 3.39 5.84 9.23
CA PRO A 28 3.29 4.87 8.15
C PRO A 28 1.85 4.63 7.68
N ILE A 29 1.67 4.36 6.39
CA ILE A 29 0.37 4.11 5.78
C ILE A 29 0.04 2.62 5.78
N CYS A 30 -1.06 2.24 6.42
CA CYS A 30 -1.59 0.88 6.34
C CYS A 30 -2.38 0.69 5.04
N ALA A 31 -1.83 -0.06 4.09
CA ALA A 31 -2.48 -0.41 2.85
C ALA A 31 -3.38 -1.65 3.05
N ALA A 32 -4.51 -1.45 3.74
CA ALA A 32 -5.36 -2.52 4.28
C ALA A 32 -6.13 -3.32 3.20
N CYS A 33 -6.70 -2.67 2.19
CA CYS A 33 -7.36 -3.38 1.09
C CYS A 33 -6.31 -3.92 0.12
N THR A 34 -6.52 -5.11 -0.44
CA THR A 34 -5.53 -5.80 -1.30
C THR A 34 -5.09 -5.01 -2.54
N GLU A 35 -5.88 -4.02 -2.96
CA GLU A 35 -5.59 -3.13 -4.09
C GLU A 35 -4.70 -1.96 -3.70
N LEU A 36 -4.69 -1.56 -2.42
CA LEU A 36 -3.94 -0.39 -1.96
C LEU A 36 -2.42 -0.60 -2.02
N PRO A 37 -1.85 -1.78 -1.71
CA PRO A 37 -0.44 -2.04 -1.95
C PRO A 37 -0.06 -1.80 -3.42
N LEU A 38 -0.88 -2.26 -4.36
CA LEU A 38 -0.64 -2.07 -5.80
C LEU A 38 -0.72 -0.60 -6.23
N ALA A 39 -1.63 0.17 -5.63
CA ALA A 39 -1.68 1.62 -5.84
C ALA A 39 -0.47 2.32 -5.22
N TYR A 40 -0.04 1.90 -4.02
CA TYR A 40 1.10 2.46 -3.30
C TYR A 40 2.40 2.22 -4.07
N ASP A 41 2.61 1.02 -4.62
CA ASP A 41 3.75 0.70 -5.49
C ASP A 41 3.79 1.62 -6.72
N ALA A 42 2.62 1.89 -7.32
CA ALA A 42 2.48 2.77 -8.48
C ALA A 42 2.56 4.28 -8.14
N SER A 43 2.54 4.65 -6.86
CA SER A 43 2.48 6.05 -6.41
C SER A 43 3.85 6.75 -6.32
N GLY A 44 4.95 5.98 -6.38
CA GLY A 44 6.31 6.52 -6.18
C GLY A 44 6.61 6.97 -4.75
N LEU A 45 5.74 6.67 -3.77
CA LEU A 45 5.98 6.94 -2.36
C LEU A 45 7.06 6.01 -1.77
N PRO A 46 7.77 6.43 -0.70
CA PRO A 46 8.78 5.60 -0.03
C PRO A 46 8.20 4.28 0.50
N GLN A 47 8.83 3.16 0.14
CA GLN A 47 8.34 1.81 0.46
C GLN A 47 8.51 1.42 1.92
N ASP A 48 9.43 2.05 2.65
CA ASP A 48 9.62 1.89 4.09
C ASP A 48 8.50 2.58 4.92
N ARG A 49 7.62 3.35 4.26
CA ARG A 49 6.53 4.11 4.88
C ARG A 49 5.16 3.49 4.64
N THR A 50 5.11 2.23 4.21
CA THR A 50 3.87 1.45 4.04
C THR A 50 3.89 0.13 4.80
N VAL A 51 2.71 -0.26 5.29
CA VAL A 51 2.43 -1.62 5.76
C VAL A 51 1.48 -2.27 4.76
N SER A 52 1.98 -3.24 4.00
CA SER A 52 1.20 -3.97 2.99
C SER A 52 0.43 -5.13 3.61
N SER A 53 -0.91 -5.14 3.48
CA SER A 53 -1.74 -6.24 3.95
C SER A 53 -1.44 -7.56 3.21
N LEU A 54 -1.13 -7.48 1.92
CA LEU A 54 -0.74 -8.64 1.11
C LEU A 54 0.57 -9.25 1.61
N LYS A 55 1.60 -8.42 1.83
CA LYS A 55 2.90 -8.92 2.32
C LYS A 55 2.76 -9.52 3.72
N ALA A 56 2.04 -8.85 4.62
CA ALA A 56 1.80 -9.36 5.97
C ALA A 56 1.10 -10.73 5.95
N LEU A 57 0.10 -10.91 5.07
CA LEU A 57 -0.58 -12.20 4.90
C LEU A 57 0.37 -13.27 4.35
N CYS A 58 1.11 -12.97 3.29
CA CYS A 58 2.07 -13.91 2.71
C CYS A 58 3.12 -14.37 3.72
N ASP A 59 3.70 -13.43 4.47
CA ASP A 59 4.72 -13.72 5.48
C ASP A 59 4.15 -14.60 6.61
N ALA A 60 2.89 -14.38 7.00
CA ALA A 60 2.19 -15.25 7.96
C ALA A 60 1.94 -16.67 7.41
N CYS A 61 1.50 -16.79 6.15
CA CYS A 61 1.32 -18.10 5.51
C CYS A 61 2.63 -18.88 5.40
N LEU A 62 3.71 -18.22 4.99
CA LEU A 62 5.03 -18.86 4.88
C LEU A 62 5.53 -19.36 6.24
N LYS A 63 5.33 -18.58 7.31
CA LYS A 63 5.68 -19.01 8.67
C LYS A 63 4.93 -20.28 9.09
N LEU A 64 3.67 -20.43 8.69
CA LEU A 64 2.87 -21.62 9.02
C LEU A 64 3.23 -22.85 8.19
N LEU A 65 3.64 -22.65 6.92
CA LEU A 65 3.97 -23.75 6.01
C LEU A 65 5.41 -24.27 6.20
N HIS A 66 6.28 -23.43 6.75
CA HIS A 66 7.70 -23.74 6.96
C HIS A 66 8.11 -23.78 8.44
N SER A 67 7.13 -23.90 9.35
CA SER A 67 7.33 -24.25 10.76
C SER A 67 7.26 -25.76 10.98
#